data_AF-A0A432S9Q9-F1
#
_entry.id   AF-A0A432S9Q9-F1
#
_cell.length_a   1.000
_cell.length_b   1.000
_cell.length_c   1.000
_cell.angle_alpha   90.00
_cell.angle_beta   90.00
_cell.angle_gamma   90.00
#
_symmetry.space_group_name_H-M   'P 1'
#
loop_
_entity.id
_entity.type
_entity.pdbx_description
1 polymer ?
#
loop_
_entity_poly.entity_id
_entity_poly.type
_entity_poly.pdbx_seq_one_letter_code
_entity_poly.pdbx_strand_id
1 'polypeptide(L)'
;MIKKRQSRATKEGGAKEKEVKYLLLEDKTIQKNFLIGKPSEVLKNKSELYIHYNKEKAMIDADICIVRKKDNKLVCVVSVKKSFRERGAQTAYWAIKIKEYNKDYKYILATPDVDKELFNPVEPKRKRKWRIILPHECDAVFIYSYKGKVYKENNFYVGDEYLKDYIRRLL
;
A
#
# COMPACT_ATOMS: atom_id res chain seq x y z
N MET A 1 29.35 -5.13 10.23
CA MET A 1 28.05 -5.74 10.62
C MET A 1 26.83 -4.92 10.20
N ILE A 2 26.86 -3.57 10.30
CA ILE A 2 25.72 -2.68 9.99
C ILE A 2 25.34 -2.66 8.50
N LYS A 3 26.31 -2.54 7.57
CA LYS A 3 26.05 -2.55 6.12
C LYS A 3 25.35 -3.82 5.62
N LYS A 4 25.69 -5.00 6.17
CA LYS A 4 25.04 -6.28 5.85
C LYS A 4 23.57 -6.31 6.31
N ARG A 5 23.26 -5.73 7.47
CA ARG A 5 21.88 -5.65 8.01
C ARG A 5 21.02 -4.70 7.18
N GLN A 6 21.53 -3.53 6.79
CA GLN A 6 20.82 -2.60 5.90
C GLN A 6 20.54 -3.22 4.53
N SER A 7 21.54 -3.86 3.91
CA SER A 7 21.37 -4.56 2.63
C SER A 7 20.29 -5.65 2.68
N ARG A 8 20.21 -6.40 3.79
CA ARG A 8 19.18 -7.42 4.00
C ARG A 8 17.78 -6.82 4.14
N ALA A 9 17.62 -5.73 4.90
CA ALA A 9 16.34 -5.06 5.08
C ALA A 9 15.78 -4.52 3.74
N THR A 10 16.63 -3.93 2.89
CA THR A 10 16.24 -3.46 1.55
C THR A 10 15.80 -4.62 0.65
N LYS A 11 16.53 -5.75 0.67
CA LYS A 11 16.16 -6.95 -0.10
C LYS A 11 14.81 -7.53 0.35
N GLU A 12 14.58 -7.58 1.65
CA GLU A 12 13.32 -8.07 2.21
C GLU A 12 12.14 -7.14 1.88
N GLY A 13 12.33 -5.82 1.89
CA GLY A 13 11.30 -4.86 1.44
C GLY A 13 10.93 -5.07 -0.02
N GLY A 14 11.92 -5.10 -0.91
CA GLY A 14 11.70 -5.35 -2.33
C GLY A 14 11.07 -6.71 -2.64
N ALA A 15 11.28 -7.72 -1.78
CA ALA A 15 10.57 -9.00 -1.90
C ALA A 15 9.07 -8.86 -1.61
N LYS A 16 8.68 -8.06 -0.60
CA LYS A 16 7.27 -7.80 -0.27
C LYS A 16 6.55 -7.00 -1.36
N GLU A 17 7.22 -6.04 -1.98
CA GLU A 17 6.71 -5.35 -3.17
C GLU A 17 6.41 -6.34 -4.31
N LYS A 18 7.33 -7.28 -4.57
CA LYS A 18 7.13 -8.32 -5.59
C LYS A 18 5.97 -9.24 -5.27
N GLU A 19 5.84 -9.67 -4.01
CA GLU A 19 4.71 -10.50 -3.57
C GLU A 19 3.36 -9.82 -3.84
N VAL A 20 3.21 -8.54 -3.45
CA VAL A 20 1.97 -7.78 -3.70
C VAL A 20 1.72 -7.62 -5.21
N LYS A 21 2.77 -7.30 -5.99
CA LYS A 21 2.65 -7.19 -7.46
C LYS A 21 2.20 -8.52 -8.08
N TYR A 22 2.79 -9.64 -7.70
CA TYR A 22 2.40 -10.96 -8.22
C TYR A 22 0.98 -11.32 -7.81
N LEU A 23 0.62 -11.09 -6.55
CA LEU A 23 -0.74 -11.35 -6.06
C LEU A 23 -1.82 -10.62 -6.88
N LEU A 24 -1.55 -9.36 -7.26
CA LEU A 24 -2.46 -8.59 -8.12
C LEU A 24 -2.47 -9.09 -9.57
N LEU A 25 -1.33 -9.54 -10.09
CA LEU A 25 -1.18 -10.02 -11.47
C LEU A 25 -1.70 -11.45 -11.69
N GLU A 26 -1.97 -12.22 -10.63
CA GLU A 26 -2.71 -13.48 -10.71
C GLU A 26 -4.14 -13.28 -11.22
N ASP A 27 -4.71 -12.09 -11.01
CA ASP A 27 -6.04 -11.76 -11.49
C ASP A 27 -6.02 -11.27 -12.95
N LYS A 28 -6.69 -12.01 -13.83
CA LYS A 28 -6.76 -11.71 -15.28
C LYS A 28 -7.40 -10.35 -15.57
N THR A 29 -8.42 -9.95 -14.80
CA THR A 29 -9.12 -8.67 -15.00
C THR A 29 -8.21 -7.50 -14.64
N ILE A 30 -7.50 -7.60 -13.51
CA ILE A 30 -6.52 -6.60 -13.09
C ILE A 30 -5.39 -6.52 -14.12
N GLN A 31 -4.81 -7.67 -14.50
CA GLN A 31 -3.73 -7.73 -15.50
C GLN A 31 -4.14 -7.11 -16.84
N LYS A 32 -5.37 -7.38 -17.30
CA LYS A 32 -5.90 -6.83 -18.56
C LYS A 32 -6.00 -5.31 -18.52
N ASN A 33 -6.43 -4.74 -17.40
CA ASN A 33 -6.87 -3.34 -17.34
C ASN A 33 -5.89 -2.37 -16.66
N PHE A 34 -4.91 -2.86 -15.89
CA PHE A 34 -3.95 -2.02 -15.17
C PHE A 34 -2.50 -2.34 -15.54
N LEU A 35 -1.64 -1.33 -15.48
CA LEU A 35 -0.19 -1.45 -15.35
C LEU A 35 0.15 -1.36 -13.86
N ILE A 36 0.92 -2.33 -13.36
CA ILE A 36 1.27 -2.45 -11.95
C ILE A 36 2.78 -2.59 -11.83
N GLY A 37 3.40 -1.68 -11.08
CA GLY A 37 4.84 -1.70 -10.91
C GLY A 37 5.35 -0.51 -10.14
N LYS A 38 6.68 -0.36 -10.11
CA LYS A 38 7.31 0.79 -9.45
C LYS A 38 6.95 2.07 -10.20
N PRO A 39 6.96 3.25 -9.54
CA PRO A 39 6.74 4.53 -10.20
C PRO A 39 7.55 4.73 -11.49
N SER A 40 8.81 4.30 -11.50
CA SER A 40 9.70 4.38 -12.67
C SER A 40 9.31 3.46 -13.83
N GLU A 41 8.53 2.40 -13.57
CA GLU A 41 8.15 1.40 -14.56
C GLU A 41 6.83 1.76 -15.25
N VAL A 42 5.89 2.40 -14.53
CA VAL A 42 4.51 2.54 -15.00
C VAL A 42 4.02 3.98 -15.14
N LEU A 43 4.65 4.96 -14.48
CA LEU A 43 4.21 6.36 -14.58
C LEU A 43 4.90 7.07 -15.73
N LYS A 44 4.11 7.74 -16.57
CA LYS A 44 4.62 8.70 -17.56
C LYS A 44 5.13 9.97 -16.89
N ASN A 45 4.46 10.44 -15.83
CA ASN A 45 4.82 11.64 -15.11
C ASN A 45 4.91 11.37 -13.59
N LYS A 46 6.13 11.39 -13.05
CA LYS A 46 6.36 11.20 -11.61
C LYS A 46 5.94 12.41 -10.76
N SER A 47 5.68 13.58 -11.36
CA SER A 47 5.29 14.79 -10.61
C SER A 47 3.99 14.59 -9.83
N GLU A 48 3.12 13.68 -10.27
CA GLU A 48 1.87 13.32 -9.60
C GLU A 48 2.08 12.82 -8.16
N LEU A 49 3.24 12.20 -7.89
CA LEU A 49 3.63 11.66 -6.60
C LEU A 49 4.27 12.69 -5.66
N TYR A 50 4.50 13.93 -6.10
CA TYR A 50 5.11 14.95 -5.26
C TYR A 50 4.05 15.75 -4.49
N ILE A 51 4.38 16.03 -3.24
CA ILE A 51 3.72 17.00 -2.37
C ILE A 51 4.63 18.21 -2.26
N HIS A 52 4.08 19.40 -2.47
CA HIS A 52 4.83 20.65 -2.41
C HIS A 52 4.88 21.19 -0.98
N TYR A 53 5.94 21.88 -0.62
CA TYR A 53 6.15 22.52 0.67
C TYR A 53 6.84 23.86 0.41
N ASN A 54 6.06 24.92 0.19
CA ASN A 54 6.57 26.21 -0.25
C ASN A 54 7.45 26.07 -1.51
N LYS A 55 8.76 26.31 -1.39
CA LYS A 55 9.74 26.19 -2.48
C LYS A 55 10.22 24.75 -2.71
N GLU A 56 10.01 23.87 -1.73
CA GLU A 56 10.47 22.48 -1.76
C GLU A 56 9.36 21.53 -2.22
N LYS A 57 9.74 20.30 -2.56
CA LYS A 57 8.79 19.20 -2.77
C LYS A 57 9.37 17.88 -2.31
N ALA A 58 8.52 17.02 -1.79
CA ALA A 58 8.89 15.66 -1.41
C ALA A 58 8.02 14.65 -2.16
N MET A 59 8.63 13.58 -2.64
CA MET A 59 7.89 12.45 -3.21
C MET A 59 7.29 11.64 -2.07
N ILE A 60 6.02 11.24 -2.20
CA ILE A 60 5.38 10.33 -1.26
C ILE A 60 6.05 8.95 -1.30
N ASP A 61 5.84 8.17 -0.24
CA ASP A 61 6.20 6.76 -0.24
C ASP A 61 5.26 5.97 -1.19
N ALA A 62 5.76 5.65 -2.38
CA ALA A 62 5.03 4.99 -3.46
C ALA A 62 5.77 3.73 -3.92
N ASP A 63 5.58 2.63 -3.19
CA ASP A 63 6.26 1.36 -3.50
C ASP A 63 5.72 0.73 -4.80
N ILE A 64 4.40 0.75 -4.99
CA ILE A 64 3.72 0.27 -6.20
C ILE A 64 2.71 1.32 -6.67
N CYS A 65 2.74 1.64 -7.96
CA CYS A 65 1.71 2.42 -8.63
C CYS A 65 0.83 1.51 -9.49
N ILE A 66 -0.46 1.81 -9.52
CA ILE A 66 -1.46 1.13 -10.33
C ILE A 66 -2.04 2.16 -11.29
N VAL A 67 -1.74 1.99 -12.57
CA VAL A 67 -2.17 2.89 -13.65
C VAL A 67 -3.21 2.18 -14.48
N ARG A 68 -4.36 2.81 -14.67
CA ARG A 68 -5.42 2.28 -15.53
C ARG A 68 -5.02 2.44 -16.99
N LYS A 69 -5.05 1.34 -17.76
CA LYS A 69 -4.57 1.32 -19.15
C LYS A 69 -5.44 2.15 -20.09
N LYS A 70 -6.75 2.20 -19.86
CA LYS A 70 -7.73 2.82 -20.77
C LYS A 70 -7.47 4.31 -21.00
N ASP A 71 -7.01 5.01 -19.98
CA ASP A 71 -6.81 6.47 -19.95
C ASP A 71 -5.44 6.86 -19.40
N ASN A 72 -4.58 5.88 -19.09
CA ASN A 72 -3.26 6.06 -18.50
C ASN A 72 -3.28 6.88 -17.19
N LYS A 73 -4.37 6.79 -16.43
CA LYS A 73 -4.53 7.50 -15.15
C LYS A 73 -3.92 6.71 -13.99
N LEU A 74 -3.11 7.35 -13.15
CA LEU A 74 -2.76 6.79 -11.84
C LEU A 74 -4.02 6.74 -10.98
N VAL A 75 -4.46 5.53 -10.59
CA VAL A 75 -5.69 5.35 -9.80
C VAL A 75 -5.42 4.93 -8.36
N CYS A 76 -4.26 4.34 -8.10
CA CYS A 76 -3.89 3.89 -6.76
C CYS A 76 -2.37 3.84 -6.57
N VAL A 77 -1.93 4.25 -5.39
CA VAL A 77 -0.58 4.06 -4.87
C VAL A 77 -0.66 3.13 -3.67
N VAL A 78 0.19 2.10 -3.67
CA VAL A 78 0.28 1.11 -2.58
C VAL A 78 1.59 1.33 -1.85
N SER A 79 1.52 1.68 -0.57
CA SER A 79 2.64 1.58 0.36
C SER A 79 2.71 0.14 0.87
N VAL A 80 3.84 -0.54 0.67
CA VAL A 80 4.07 -1.92 1.08
C VAL A 80 5.00 -1.93 2.28
N LYS A 81 4.51 -2.41 3.43
CA LYS A 81 5.30 -2.40 4.67
C LYS A 81 5.31 -3.76 5.33
N LYS A 82 6.51 -4.31 5.53
CA LYS A 82 6.70 -5.54 6.32
C LYS A 82 6.38 -5.32 7.81
N SER A 83 6.80 -4.18 8.35
CA SER A 83 6.64 -3.78 9.75
C SER A 83 6.46 -2.26 9.86
N PHE A 84 5.87 -1.75 10.94
CA PHE A 84 5.53 -0.33 11.00
C PHE A 84 6.62 0.52 11.62
N ARG A 85 6.96 0.32 12.91
CA ARG A 85 7.85 1.25 13.64
C ARG A 85 7.50 2.72 13.33
N GLU A 86 8.46 3.59 13.06
CA GLU A 86 8.24 4.97 12.61
C GLU A 86 7.57 5.08 11.23
N ARG A 87 7.71 4.05 10.37
CA ARG A 87 7.14 4.03 9.02
C ARG A 87 5.62 3.97 9.03
N GLY A 88 5.00 3.44 10.09
CA GLY A 88 3.55 3.53 10.27
C GLY A 88 3.06 4.97 10.34
N ALA A 89 3.78 5.84 11.05
CA ALA A 89 3.47 7.27 11.08
C ALA A 89 3.73 7.92 9.72
N GLN A 90 4.80 7.55 9.02
CA GLN A 90 5.10 8.08 7.68
C GLN A 90 4.01 7.70 6.66
N THR A 91 3.54 6.46 6.65
CA THR A 91 2.42 6.02 5.78
C THR A 91 1.15 6.83 6.08
N ALA A 92 0.80 6.99 7.37
CA ALA A 92 -0.35 7.81 7.76
C ALA A 92 -0.19 9.28 7.33
N TYR A 93 0.99 9.85 7.54
CA TYR A 93 1.32 11.21 7.14
C TYR A 93 1.14 11.43 5.63
N TRP A 94 1.63 10.51 4.79
CA TRP A 94 1.45 10.63 3.34
C TRP A 94 -0.02 10.52 2.95
N ALA A 95 -0.77 9.62 3.57
CA ALA A 95 -2.21 9.50 3.31
C ALA A 95 -2.95 10.83 3.61
N ILE A 96 -2.63 11.49 4.73
CA ILE A 96 -3.17 12.80 5.08
C ILE A 96 -2.79 13.84 4.01
N LYS A 97 -1.51 13.93 3.64
CA LYS A 97 -1.04 14.92 2.66
C LYS A 97 -1.67 14.73 1.28
N ILE A 98 -1.89 13.49 0.86
CA ILE A 98 -2.55 13.17 -0.41
C ILE A 98 -3.99 13.69 -0.43
N LYS A 99 -4.72 13.52 0.70
CA LYS A 99 -6.06 14.08 0.87
C LYS A 99 -6.05 15.62 0.89
N GLU A 100 -5.16 16.23 1.67
CA GLU A 100 -5.03 17.70 1.74
C GLU A 100 -4.73 18.33 0.37
N TYR A 101 -3.92 17.65 -0.44
CA TYR A 101 -3.58 18.08 -1.81
C TYR A 101 -4.63 17.68 -2.86
N ASN A 102 -5.76 17.10 -2.45
CA ASN A 102 -6.83 16.62 -3.32
C ASN A 102 -6.32 15.78 -4.50
N LYS A 103 -5.33 14.91 -4.24
CA LYS A 103 -4.79 14.03 -5.26
C LYS A 103 -5.86 13.03 -5.71
N ASP A 104 -6.02 12.88 -7.02
CA ASP A 104 -7.08 12.08 -7.64
C ASP A 104 -6.70 10.60 -7.81
N TYR A 105 -6.12 10.02 -6.75
CA TYR A 105 -5.80 8.60 -6.66
C TYR A 105 -5.94 8.10 -5.23
N LYS A 106 -6.13 6.79 -5.07
CA LYS A 106 -6.19 6.14 -3.76
C LYS A 106 -4.80 5.91 -3.17
N TYR A 107 -4.65 6.07 -1.87
CA TYR A 107 -3.45 5.71 -1.13
C TYR A 107 -3.76 4.61 -0.12
N ILE A 108 -3.25 3.42 -0.40
CA ILE A 108 -3.52 2.22 0.41
C ILE A 108 -2.24 1.64 0.99
N LEU A 109 -2.40 0.88 2.07
CA LEU A 109 -1.34 0.11 2.69
C LEU A 109 -1.55 -1.38 2.46
N ALA A 110 -0.52 -2.10 2.03
CA ALA A 110 -0.48 -3.56 2.00
C ALA A 110 0.65 -4.09 2.89
N THR A 111 0.35 -5.08 3.73
CA THR A 111 1.31 -5.65 4.66
C THR A 111 1.09 -7.15 4.88
N PRO A 112 2.14 -7.95 5.11
CA PRO A 112 1.98 -9.30 5.65
C PRO A 112 1.75 -9.31 7.18
N ASP A 113 1.79 -8.14 7.84
CA ASP A 113 1.64 -7.97 9.31
C ASP A 113 2.48 -8.95 10.15
N VAL A 114 3.77 -9.11 9.80
CA VAL A 114 4.63 -10.15 10.42
C VAL A 114 4.77 -9.99 11.93
N ASP A 115 4.72 -8.74 12.42
CA ASP A 115 4.85 -8.39 13.84
C ASP A 115 3.48 -8.39 14.56
N LYS A 116 2.39 -8.72 13.85
CA LYS A 116 1.01 -8.79 14.37
C LYS A 116 0.59 -7.48 15.06
N GLU A 117 0.96 -6.35 14.45
CA GLU A 117 0.64 -5.02 14.96
C GLU A 117 -0.78 -4.60 14.58
N LEU A 118 -1.36 -5.21 13.53
CA LEU A 118 -2.68 -4.85 13.03
C LEU A 118 -3.76 -5.89 13.37
N PHE A 119 -3.46 -7.19 13.28
CA PHE A 119 -4.50 -8.22 13.40
C PHE A 119 -4.15 -9.29 14.42
N ASN A 120 -5.07 -9.51 15.35
CA ASN A 120 -5.09 -10.69 16.21
C ASN A 120 -6.27 -11.57 15.80
N PRO A 121 -6.05 -12.79 15.27
CA PRO A 121 -7.15 -13.66 14.86
C PRO A 121 -7.99 -14.21 16.01
N VAL A 122 -7.44 -14.24 17.23
CA VAL A 122 -8.17 -14.66 18.44
C VAL A 122 -9.11 -13.55 18.90
N GLU A 123 -8.67 -12.30 18.78
CA GLU A 123 -9.45 -11.11 19.16
C GLU A 123 -9.49 -10.07 18.02
N PRO A 124 -10.21 -10.33 16.90
CA PRO A 124 -10.16 -9.48 15.70
C PRO A 124 -10.54 -8.02 15.91
N LYS A 125 -11.38 -7.76 16.92
CA LYS A 125 -11.87 -6.42 17.28
C LYS A 125 -10.90 -5.64 18.19
N ARG A 126 -9.88 -6.29 18.77
CA ARG A 126 -8.90 -5.63 19.64
C ARG A 126 -7.89 -4.85 18.78
N LYS A 127 -7.92 -3.53 18.89
CA LYS A 127 -7.10 -2.64 18.04
C LYS A 127 -5.89 -2.11 18.80
N ARG A 128 -4.69 -2.37 18.26
CA ARG A 128 -3.44 -1.70 18.68
C ARG A 128 -3.31 -0.35 17.99
N LYS A 129 -2.33 0.47 18.39
CA LYS A 129 -2.10 1.83 17.87
C LYS A 129 -2.20 1.93 16.34
N TRP A 130 -1.42 1.14 15.60
CA TRP A 130 -1.42 1.21 14.13
C TRP A 130 -2.72 0.72 13.50
N ARG A 131 -3.42 -0.22 14.15
CA ARG A 131 -4.73 -0.70 13.73
C ARG A 131 -5.83 0.36 13.85
N ILE A 132 -5.64 1.34 14.74
CA ILE A 132 -6.54 2.47 14.91
C ILE A 132 -6.23 3.54 13.85
N ILE A 133 -4.96 3.94 13.74
CA ILE A 133 -4.54 5.08 12.90
C ILE A 133 -4.64 4.76 11.41
N LEU A 134 -4.01 3.66 10.95
CA LEU A 134 -3.80 3.45 9.52
C LEU A 134 -5.11 3.29 8.72
N PRO A 135 -6.13 2.55 9.20
CA PRO A 135 -7.41 2.50 8.48
C PRO A 135 -8.23 3.80 8.54
N HIS A 136 -7.94 4.70 9.48
CA HIS A 136 -8.56 6.01 9.52
C HIS A 136 -7.93 6.96 8.49
N GLU A 137 -6.60 6.92 8.39
CA GLU A 137 -5.86 7.84 7.52
C GLU A 137 -5.72 7.35 6.07
N CYS A 138 -5.45 6.07 5.84
CA CYS A 138 -5.35 5.49 4.49
C CYS A 138 -6.75 5.26 3.89
N ASP A 139 -6.86 5.24 2.56
CA ASP A 139 -8.11 4.86 1.90
C ASP A 139 -8.48 3.39 2.21
N ALA A 140 -7.47 2.52 2.35
CA ALA A 140 -7.63 1.15 2.80
C ALA A 140 -6.32 0.54 3.31
N VAL A 141 -6.44 -0.46 4.17
CA VAL A 141 -5.33 -1.24 4.75
C VAL A 141 -5.60 -2.73 4.55
N PHE A 142 -4.65 -3.43 3.94
CA PHE A 142 -4.77 -4.84 3.60
C PHE A 142 -3.68 -5.66 4.27
N ILE A 143 -4.11 -6.75 4.95
CA ILE A 143 -3.23 -7.84 5.29
C ILE A 143 -3.31 -8.90 4.19
N TYR A 144 -2.19 -9.12 3.50
CA TYR A 144 -2.07 -10.12 2.42
C TYR A 144 -1.22 -11.32 2.88
N SER A 145 -1.23 -12.40 2.10
CA SER A 145 -0.65 -13.71 2.43
C SER A 145 -1.19 -14.33 3.73
N TYR A 146 -2.37 -13.90 4.18
CA TYR A 146 -2.97 -14.41 5.42
C TYR A 146 -3.65 -15.76 5.17
N LYS A 147 -3.27 -16.79 5.92
CA LYS A 147 -3.76 -18.18 5.73
C LYS A 147 -4.92 -18.57 6.66
N GLY A 148 -5.34 -17.69 7.57
CA GLY A 148 -6.45 -17.94 8.49
C GLY A 148 -7.80 -17.46 7.96
N LYS A 149 -8.76 -17.32 8.87
CA LYS A 149 -10.10 -16.79 8.56
C LYS A 149 -10.01 -15.32 8.13
N VAL A 150 -10.57 -15.01 6.95
CA VAL A 150 -10.65 -13.64 6.43
C VAL A 150 -11.46 -12.73 7.36
N TYR A 151 -11.12 -11.45 7.39
CA TYR A 151 -11.77 -10.44 8.23
C TYR A 151 -11.86 -9.10 7.50
N LYS A 152 -12.91 -8.33 7.76
CA LYS A 152 -13.02 -6.95 7.29
C LYS A 152 -13.75 -6.08 8.30
N GLU A 153 -13.34 -4.83 8.39
CA GLU A 153 -13.98 -3.80 9.22
C GLU A 153 -13.57 -2.41 8.72
N ASN A 154 -14.54 -1.58 8.36
CA ASN A 154 -14.31 -0.26 7.78
C ASN A 154 -13.31 -0.35 6.61
N ASN A 155 -12.22 0.43 6.66
CA ASN A 155 -11.14 0.45 5.67
C ASN A 155 -10.04 -0.58 5.94
N PHE A 156 -10.30 -1.62 6.72
CA PHE A 156 -9.32 -2.66 7.00
C PHE A 156 -9.79 -4.03 6.57
N TYR A 157 -8.89 -4.76 5.92
CA TYR A 157 -9.18 -6.01 5.25
C TYR A 157 -8.07 -7.02 5.50
N VAL A 158 -8.45 -8.26 5.79
CA VAL A 158 -7.55 -9.40 5.99
C VAL A 158 -7.95 -10.48 5.02
N GLY A 159 -7.07 -10.78 4.07
CA GLY A 159 -7.32 -11.74 3.00
C GLY A 159 -6.99 -11.16 1.63
N ASP A 160 -6.38 -12.00 0.81
CA ASP A 160 -5.83 -11.64 -0.49
C ASP A 160 -6.89 -11.14 -1.48
N GLU A 161 -8.06 -11.78 -1.50
CA GLU A 161 -9.15 -11.41 -2.41
C GLU A 161 -9.67 -10.00 -2.15
N TYR A 162 -9.65 -9.50 -0.90
CA TYR A 162 -10.09 -8.13 -0.63
C TYR A 162 -9.21 -7.08 -1.31
N LEU A 163 -7.91 -7.32 -1.39
CA LEU A 163 -7.00 -6.42 -2.11
C LEU A 163 -7.32 -6.46 -3.61
N LYS A 164 -7.51 -7.65 -4.19
CA LYS A 164 -7.89 -7.79 -5.60
C LYS A 164 -9.23 -7.11 -5.90
N ASP A 165 -10.25 -7.37 -5.09
CA ASP A 165 -11.57 -6.75 -5.20
C ASP A 165 -11.53 -5.23 -5.09
N TYR A 166 -10.69 -4.70 -4.19
CA TYR A 166 -10.50 -3.26 -4.08
C TYR A 166 -9.93 -2.68 -5.37
N ILE A 167 -8.89 -3.30 -5.95
CA ILE A 167 -8.30 -2.84 -7.21
C ILE A 167 -9.25 -3.00 -8.40
N ARG A 168 -10.01 -4.10 -8.49
CA ARG A 168 -11.03 -4.31 -9.54
C ARG A 168 -12.07 -3.17 -9.55
N ARG A 169 -12.45 -2.64 -8.39
CA ARG A 169 -13.40 -1.51 -8.26
C ARG A 169 -12.86 -0.16 -8.71
N LEU A 170 -11.57 -0.05 -9.05
CA LEU A 170 -10.96 1.18 -9.56
C LEU A 170 -10.96 1.28 -11.11
N LEU A 171 -11.57 0.29 -11.79
CA LEU A 171 -11.75 0.29 -13.24
C LEU A 171 -12.58 1.49 -13.69
#